data_AF-A0A659RM55-F1
#
_entry.id   AF-A0A659RM55-F1
#
_cell.length_a   1.000
_cell.length_b   1.000
_cell.length_c   1.000
_cell.angle_alpha   90.00
_cell.angle_beta   90.00
_cell.angle_gamma   90.00
#
_symmetry.space_group_name_H-M   'P 1'
#
loop_
_entity.id
_entity.type
_entity.pdbx_description
1 polymer ?
#
loop_
_entity_poly.entity_id
_entity_poly.type
_entity_poly.pdbx_seq_one_letter_code
_entity_poly.pdbx_strand_id
1 'polypeptide(L)'
;AMIANMDAQIGTVIETLKKTGRDKNTILVFLSDNGVNPAEGFHYESEPDFWKQFDNRYENIGRKNSFISYGPHWADVSNAPYGRYHKTTSGQGGINTSFMIS
;
A
#
# COMPACT_ATOMS: atom_id res chain seq x y z
N ALA A 1 5.33 8.43 -1.75
CA ALA A 1 4.77 8.80 -3.08
C ALA A 1 3.48 8.06 -3.39
N MET A 2 3.45 6.72 -3.37
CA MET A 2 2.26 5.93 -3.75
C MET A 2 1.00 6.29 -2.95
N ILE A 3 1.09 6.33 -1.61
CA ILE A 3 -0.02 6.68 -0.73
C ILE A 3 -0.49 8.13 -0.94
N ALA A 4 0.42 9.08 -1.11
CA ALA A 4 0.07 10.48 -1.38
C ALA A 4 -0.64 10.66 -2.73
N ASN A 5 -0.24 9.90 -3.77
CA ASN A 5 -0.95 9.91 -5.04
C ASN A 5 -2.34 9.28 -4.92
N MET A 6 -2.48 8.18 -4.18
CA MET A 6 -3.80 7.57 -3.89
C MET A 6 -4.73 8.57 -3.20
N ASP A 7 -4.25 9.24 -2.15
CA ASP A 7 -4.99 10.28 -1.43
C ASP A 7 -5.42 11.43 -2.36
N ALA A 8 -4.51 11.92 -3.20
CA ALA A 8 -4.82 12.95 -4.18
C ALA A 8 -5.93 12.51 -5.17
N GLN A 9 -5.89 11.26 -5.65
CA GLN A 9 -6.92 10.72 -6.54
C GLN A 9 -8.27 10.55 -5.80
N ILE A 10 -8.27 10.07 -4.55
CA ILE A 10 -9.48 10.03 -3.71
C ILE A 10 -10.08 11.43 -3.57
N GLY A 11 -9.23 12.45 -3.37
CA GLY A 11 -9.62 13.85 -3.34
C GLY A 11 -10.40 14.28 -4.60
N THR A 12 -9.99 13.84 -5.79
CA THR A 12 -10.72 14.18 -7.03
C THR A 12 -12.14 13.61 -7.08
N VAL A 13 -12.35 12.42 -6.52
CA VAL A 13 -13.68 11.79 -6.42
C VAL A 13 -14.54 12.57 -5.42
N ILE A 14 -13.99 12.90 -4.25
CA ILE A 14 -14.68 13.70 -3.23
C ILE A 14 -15.07 15.09 -3.78
N GLU A 15 -14.17 15.74 -4.52
CA GLU A 15 -14.47 17.03 -5.15
C GLU A 15 -15.59 16.91 -6.20
N THR A 16 -15.67 15.79 -6.91
CA THR A 16 -16.78 15.51 -7.83
C THR A 16 -18.11 15.36 -7.09
N LEU A 17 -18.11 14.68 -5.93
CA LEU A 17 -19.31 14.57 -5.09
C LEU A 17 -19.80 15.94 -4.62
N LYS A 18 -18.90 16.81 -4.17
CA LYS A 18 -19.23 18.19 -3.77
C LYS A 18 -19.80 19.01 -4.92
N LYS A 19 -19.14 19.01 -6.08
CA LYS A 19 -19.58 19.75 -7.28
C LYS A 19 -20.95 19.31 -7.78
N THR A 20 -21.33 18.07 -7.53
CA THR A 20 -22.61 17.50 -7.96
C THR A 20 -23.67 17.49 -6.86
N GLY A 21 -23.40 18.09 -5.70
CA GLY A 21 -24.33 18.19 -4.57
C GLY A 21 -24.65 16.85 -3.89
N ARG A 22 -23.79 15.84 -4.05
CA ARG A 22 -24.00 14.46 -3.54
C ARG A 22 -23.19 14.15 -2.28
N ASP A 23 -22.28 15.02 -1.87
CA ASP A 23 -21.38 14.80 -0.74
C ASP A 23 -22.12 14.53 0.58
N LYS A 24 -23.27 15.19 0.81
CA LYS A 24 -24.06 15.02 2.05
C LYS A 24 -24.93 13.77 2.09
N ASN A 25 -25.12 13.10 0.95
CA ASN A 25 -25.93 11.88 0.84
C ASN A 25 -25.11 10.71 0.29
N THR A 26 -23.81 10.71 0.57
CA THR A 26 -22.89 9.63 0.21
C THR A 26 -22.17 9.20 1.47
N ILE A 27 -22.25 7.91 1.80
CA ILE A 27 -21.43 7.31 2.85
C ILE A 27 -20.05 7.05 2.24
N LEU A 28 -19.02 7.63 2.83
CA LEU A 28 -17.64 7.36 2.44
C LEU A 28 -17.05 6.33 3.40
N VAL A 29 -16.56 5.22 2.86
CA VAL A 29 -15.85 4.18 3.62
C VAL A 29 -14.45 4.04 3.04
N PHE A 30 -13.44 4.19 3.90
CA PHE A 30 -12.04 3.93 3.56
C PHE A 30 -11.48 2.86 4.49
N LEU A 31 -10.78 1.88 3.92
CA LEU A 31 -10.11 0.83 4.67
C LEU A 31 -8.94 0.23 3.88
N SER A 32 -7.98 -0.34 4.61
CA SER A 32 -7.01 -1.27 4.02
C SER A 32 -7.57 -2.69 4.07
N ASP A 33 -7.26 -3.50 3.06
CA ASP A 33 -7.76 -4.87 2.87
C ASP A 33 -7.06 -5.90 3.76
N ASN A 34 -5.84 -5.60 4.19
CA ASN A 34 -5.04 -6.34 5.15
C ASN A 34 -3.98 -5.43 5.79
N GLY A 35 -3.26 -5.98 6.77
CA GLY A 35 -2.05 -5.39 7.30
C GLY A 35 -0.96 -5.19 6.24
N VAL A 36 0.09 -4.47 6.61
CA VAL A 36 1.20 -4.13 5.72
C VAL A 36 1.88 -5.38 5.11
N ASN A 37 2.42 -5.27 3.90
CA ASN A 37 3.03 -6.40 3.17
C ASN A 37 4.53 -6.53 3.46
N PRO A 38 5.03 -7.56 4.16
CA PRO A 38 6.42 -7.63 4.59
C PRO A 38 7.37 -8.18 3.51
N ALA A 39 6.86 -8.48 2.32
CA ALA A 39 7.58 -9.19 1.28
C ALA A 39 8.87 -8.47 0.86
N GLU A 40 9.91 -9.25 0.62
CA GLU A 40 11.10 -8.83 -0.13
C GLU A 40 10.93 -9.20 -1.62
N GLY A 41 11.82 -8.72 -2.50
CA GLY A 41 11.75 -9.03 -3.93
C GLY A 41 11.66 -10.54 -4.20
N PHE A 42 12.54 -11.33 -3.59
CA PHE A 42 12.62 -12.79 -3.77
C PHE A 42 11.38 -13.57 -3.29
N HIS A 43 10.49 -12.93 -2.53
CA HIS A 43 9.20 -13.54 -2.18
C HIS A 43 8.32 -13.77 -3.41
N TYR A 44 8.47 -12.93 -4.44
CA TYR A 44 7.67 -13.00 -5.66
C TYR A 44 8.29 -13.86 -6.75
N GLU A 45 9.62 -13.97 -6.77
CA GLU A 45 10.37 -14.80 -7.71
C GLU A 45 11.79 -15.07 -7.22
N SER A 46 12.21 -16.33 -7.27
CA SER A 46 13.54 -16.77 -6.83
C SER A 46 14.56 -16.85 -7.95
N GLU A 47 14.12 -16.98 -9.21
CA GLU A 47 15.03 -17.18 -10.34
C GLU A 47 15.79 -15.90 -10.72
N PRO A 48 17.14 -15.88 -10.70
CA PRO A 48 17.93 -14.70 -11.02
C PRO A 48 17.64 -14.13 -12.43
N ASP A 49 17.29 -14.99 -13.38
CA ASP A 49 17.00 -14.59 -14.75
C ASP A 49 15.75 -13.72 -14.87
N PHE A 50 14.75 -13.93 -14.01
CA PHE A 50 13.58 -13.06 -13.96
C PHE A 50 13.97 -11.62 -13.61
N TRP A 51 14.93 -11.43 -12.69
CA TRP A 51 15.31 -10.11 -12.21
C TRP A 51 16.10 -9.28 -13.23
N LYS A 52 16.71 -9.93 -14.23
CA LYS A 52 17.50 -9.24 -15.28
C LYS A 52 16.69 -8.28 -16.14
N GLN A 53 15.36 -8.42 -16.16
CA GLN A 53 14.48 -7.54 -16.94
C GLN A 53 14.25 -6.16 -16.28
N PHE A 54 14.53 -6.03 -14.98
CA PHE A 54 14.26 -4.81 -14.21
C PHE A 54 15.52 -3.98 -13.98
N ASP A 55 15.41 -2.66 -14.11
CA ASP A 55 16.41 -1.70 -13.67
C ASP A 55 16.08 -1.22 -12.26
N ASN A 56 16.75 -1.82 -11.28
CA ASN A 56 16.58 -1.57 -9.86
C ASN A 56 17.70 -0.70 -9.26
N ARG A 57 18.48 0.01 -10.10
CA ARG A 57 19.44 1.02 -9.62
C ARG A 57 18.70 2.12 -8.86
N TYR A 58 19.36 2.71 -7.87
CA TYR A 58 18.75 3.69 -6.95
C TYR A 58 18.02 4.80 -7.69
N GLU A 59 18.59 5.28 -8.79
CA GLU A 59 18.02 6.35 -9.60
C GLU A 59 16.69 5.95 -10.23
N ASN A 60 16.47 4.66 -10.54
CA ASN A 60 15.28 4.16 -11.26
C ASN A 60 14.19 3.59 -10.34
N ILE A 61 14.43 3.44 -9.03
CA ILE A 61 13.44 2.90 -8.09
C ILE A 61 12.14 3.74 -8.15
N GLY A 62 11.01 3.06 -8.39
CA GLY A 62 9.69 3.68 -8.50
C GLY A 62 9.32 4.16 -9.91
N ARG A 63 10.22 4.03 -10.89
CA ARG A 63 9.91 4.28 -12.31
C ARG A 63 9.47 3.00 -13.02
N LYS A 64 8.96 3.17 -14.24
CA LYS A 64 8.69 2.05 -15.16
C LYS A 64 9.95 1.20 -15.30
N ASN A 65 9.76 -0.12 -15.35
CA ASN A 65 10.82 -1.11 -15.41
C ASN A 65 11.65 -1.27 -14.13
N SER A 66 11.20 -0.75 -12.98
CA SER A 66 11.70 -1.17 -11.66
C SER A 66 10.71 -2.12 -10.99
N PHE A 67 11.20 -3.05 -10.17
CA PHE A 67 10.39 -3.94 -9.34
C PHE A 67 11.05 -4.09 -7.97
N ILE A 68 10.46 -3.46 -6.94
CA ILE A 68 10.98 -3.43 -5.57
C ILE A 68 9.82 -3.61 -4.59
N SER A 69 10.07 -4.34 -3.51
CA SER A 69 9.24 -4.35 -2.30
C SER A 69 10.09 -3.92 -1.11
N TYR A 70 9.51 -3.20 -0.14
CA TYR A 70 10.28 -2.55 0.93
C TYR A 70 10.77 -3.50 2.04
N GLY A 71 10.34 -4.77 2.04
CA GLY A 71 10.75 -5.76 3.02
C GLY A 71 10.16 -5.61 4.44
N PRO A 72 10.56 -6.52 5.35
CA PRO A 72 9.91 -6.72 6.63
C PRO A 72 10.17 -5.59 7.64
N HIS A 73 11.33 -4.94 7.59
CA HIS A 73 11.65 -3.88 8.56
C HIS A 73 10.80 -2.61 8.36
N TRP A 74 10.51 -2.22 7.11
CA TRP A 74 9.61 -1.11 6.82
C TRP A 74 8.15 -1.48 7.11
N ALA A 75 7.80 -2.75 6.91
CA ALA A 75 6.52 -3.30 7.34
C ALA A 75 6.36 -3.19 8.87
N ASP A 76 7.35 -3.61 9.67
CA ASP A 76 7.30 -3.53 11.13
C ASP A 76 7.04 -2.10 11.63
N VAL A 77 7.73 -1.10 11.07
CA VAL A 77 7.55 0.31 11.42
C VAL A 77 6.13 0.78 11.09
N SER A 78 5.59 0.36 9.94
CA SER A 78 4.25 0.73 9.49
C SER A 78 3.13 0.07 10.31
N ASN A 79 3.44 -1.04 10.99
CA ASN A 79 2.50 -1.82 11.78
C ASN A 79 2.60 -1.59 13.29
N ALA A 80 3.46 -0.69 13.76
CA ALA A 80 3.61 -0.43 15.18
C ALA A 80 2.25 -0.09 15.85
N PRO A 81 1.93 -0.66 17.03
CA PRO A 81 2.80 -1.49 17.90
C PRO A 81 2.77 -3.00 17.58
N TYR A 82 2.06 -3.44 16.53
CA TYR A 82 1.86 -4.85 16.18
C TYR A 82 2.90 -5.40 15.19
N GLY A 83 4.15 -4.94 15.27
CA GLY A 83 5.26 -5.46 14.45
C GLY A 83 5.41 -6.99 14.57
N ARG A 84 6.10 -7.60 13.61
CA ARG A 84 6.28 -9.04 13.37
C ARG A 84 5.06 -9.79 12.84
N TYR A 85 3.86 -9.22 12.98
CA TYR A 85 2.64 -9.72 12.33
C TYR A 85 2.27 -8.80 11.18
N HIS A 86 1.92 -9.37 10.04
CA HIS A 86 1.76 -8.64 8.78
C HIS A 86 0.68 -9.30 7.92
N LYS A 87 0.48 -8.79 6.70
CA LYS A 87 -0.28 -9.49 5.65
C LYS A 87 0.04 -11.00 5.68
N THR A 88 -0.99 -11.81 5.49
CA THR A 88 -0.97 -13.29 5.57
C THR A 88 -0.78 -13.89 6.96
N THR A 89 -0.90 -13.11 8.04
CA THR A 89 -0.90 -13.62 9.42
C THR A 89 -2.23 -13.31 10.11
N SER A 90 -2.61 -14.13 11.10
CA SER A 90 -3.79 -13.87 11.95
C SER A 90 -3.50 -12.98 13.17
N GLY A 91 -2.26 -12.54 13.35
CA GLY A 91 -1.89 -11.60 14.41
C GLY A 91 -2.39 -10.19 14.12
N GLN A 92 -2.45 -9.31 15.12
CA GLN A 92 -3.04 -7.98 14.99
C GLN A 92 -2.44 -7.16 13.84
N GLY A 93 -1.12 -7.22 13.61
CA GLY A 93 -0.52 -6.52 12.47
C GLY A 93 -0.95 -7.05 11.10
N GLY A 94 -1.54 -8.25 11.00
CA GLY A 94 -2.11 -8.78 9.76
C GLY A 94 -3.57 -8.43 9.52
N ILE A 95 -4.35 -8.22 10.59
CA ILE A 95 -5.83 -8.13 10.52
C ILE A 95 -6.41 -6.84 11.11
N ASN A 96 -5.63 -6.05 11.84
CA ASN A 96 -6.05 -4.76 12.39
C ASN A 96 -5.63 -3.65 11.43
N THR A 97 -6.59 -3.17 10.64
CA THR A 97 -6.35 -2.19 9.57
C THR A 97 -7.01 -0.85 9.85
N SER A 98 -6.50 0.20 9.22
CA SER A 98 -7.13 1.52 9.26
C SER A 98 -8.53 1.44 8.65
N PHE A 99 -9.51 2.03 9.34
CA PHE A 99 -10.90 2.14 8.90
C PHE A 99 -11.43 3.55 9.22
N MET A 100 -12.16 4.13 8.27
CA MET A 100 -12.85 5.41 8.43
C MET A 100 -14.21 5.35 7.72
N ILE A 101 -15.21 5.96 8.36
CA ILE A 101 -16.54 6.16 7.81
C ILE A 101 -16.98 7.61 8.05
N SER A 102 -17.57 8.26 7.04
CA SER A 102 -18.19 9.59 7.15
C SER A 102 -19.46 9.71 6.34
#